data_AF-A0A833MWD6-F1
#
_entry.id   AF-A0A833MWD6-F1
#
_cell.length_a   1.000
_cell.length_b   1.000
_cell.length_c   1.000
_cell.angle_alpha   90.00
_cell.angle_beta   90.00
_cell.angle_gamma   90.00
#
_symmetry.space_group_name_H-M   'P 1'
#
loop_
_entity.id
_entity.type
_entity.pdbx_description
1 polymer ?
#
loop_
_entity_poly.entity_id
_entity_poly.type
_entity_poly.pdbx_seq_one_letter_code
_entity_poly.pdbx_strand_id
1 'polypeptide(L)'
;MADRTPEQQQLADLFLSLGVRLPLRVGGLLGREIRDADGHTLFIVLPTGSQSDDRARALAIVAAVNAATGTPDHEAGPLPVFRTLTPDTIRAASNPLDPNHLVALAQVARRTAAE
;
A
#
# COMPACT_ATOMS: atom_id res chain seq x y z
N MET A 1 -8.87 -1.30 21.61
CA MET A 1 -8.57 -0.30 20.56
C MET A 1 -7.48 0.58 21.11
N ALA A 2 -6.36 0.75 20.40
CA ALA A 2 -5.42 1.80 20.80
C ALA A 2 -6.16 3.14 20.63
N ASP A 3 -6.22 3.95 21.68
CA ASP A 3 -6.89 5.25 21.61
C ASP A 3 -6.14 6.12 20.60
N ARG A 4 -6.88 6.67 19.64
CA ARG A 4 -6.34 7.64 18.67
C ARG A 4 -5.81 8.85 19.42
N THR A 5 -4.72 9.45 18.94
CA THR A 5 -4.33 10.78 19.42
C THR A 5 -5.38 11.81 19.01
N PRO A 6 -5.46 12.99 19.67
CA PRO A 6 -6.36 14.06 19.27
C PRO A 6 -6.20 14.45 17.79
N GLU A 7 -4.98 14.47 17.27
CA GLU A 7 -4.67 14.79 15.87
C GLU A 7 -5.20 13.71 14.92
N GLN A 8 -5.02 12.43 15.27
CA GLN A 8 -5.56 11.31 14.49
C GLN A 8 -7.09 11.34 14.47
N GLN A 9 -7.71 11.71 15.59
CA GLN A 9 -9.16 11.84 15.70
C GLN A 9 -9.69 13.00 14.85
N GLN A 10 -9.07 14.18 14.91
CA GLN A 10 -9.43 15.32 14.05
C GLN A 10 -9.33 14.98 12.56
N LEU A 11 -8.27 14.27 12.16
CA LEU A 11 -8.13 13.82 10.78
C LEU A 11 -9.20 12.78 10.41
N ALA A 12 -9.49 11.82 11.28
CA ALA A 12 -10.55 10.84 11.05
C ALA A 12 -11.93 11.51 10.90
N ASP A 13 -12.21 12.54 11.71
CA ASP A 13 -13.45 13.32 11.62
C ASP A 13 -13.54 14.13 10.33
N LEU A 14 -12.42 14.64 9.81
CA LEU A 14 -12.37 15.25 8.48
C LEU A 14 -12.78 14.24 7.40
N PHE A 15 -12.21 13.03 7.40
CA PHE A 15 -12.61 11.98 6.45
C PHE A 15 -14.11 11.65 6.56
N LEU A 16 -14.63 11.52 7.79
CA LEU A 16 -16.05 11.28 8.02
C LEU A 16 -16.92 12.43 7.48
N SER A 17 -16.51 13.70 7.67
CA SER A 17 -17.24 14.87 7.16
C SER A 17 -17.31 14.93 5.63
N LEU A 18 -16.34 14.29 4.95
CA LEU A 18 -16.31 14.12 3.50
C LEU A 18 -17.08 12.86 3.03
N GLY A 19 -17.73 12.14 3.95
CA GLY A 19 -18.45 10.91 3.67
C GLY A 19 -17.54 9.69 3.47
N VAL A 20 -16.27 9.77 3.86
CA VAL A 20 -15.30 8.68 3.68
C VAL A 20 -15.19 7.83 4.94
N ARG A 21 -15.45 6.53 4.80
CA ARG A 21 -15.38 5.57 5.90
C ARG A 21 -13.99 4.92 5.99
N LEU A 22 -13.35 5.03 7.15
CA LEU A 22 -12.08 4.38 7.45
C LEU A 22 -12.29 2.96 8.03
N PRO A 23 -11.32 2.03 7.90
CA PRO A 23 -10.05 2.19 7.21
C PRO A 23 -10.19 2.18 5.69
N LEU A 24 -9.26 2.84 5.00
CA LEU A 24 -9.14 2.75 3.55
C LEU A 24 -8.54 1.40 3.15
N ARG A 25 -8.86 0.96 1.93
CA ARG A 25 -8.41 -0.32 1.35
C ARG A 25 -8.00 -0.15 -0.10
N VAL A 26 -7.10 -1.02 -0.56
CA VAL A 26 -6.85 -1.18 -2.00
C VAL A 26 -7.90 -2.14 -2.57
N GLY A 27 -8.53 -1.77 -3.67
CA GLY A 27 -9.59 -2.55 -4.30
C GLY A 27 -9.61 -2.45 -5.82
N GLY A 28 -10.75 -2.84 -6.39
CA GLY A 28 -10.95 -2.91 -7.84
C GLY A 28 -10.41 -4.19 -8.46
N LEU A 29 -10.82 -4.46 -9.70
CA LEU A 29 -10.48 -5.68 -10.45
C LEU A 29 -8.97 -5.92 -10.53
N LEU A 30 -8.19 -4.84 -10.54
CA LEU A 30 -6.75 -4.85 -10.74
C LEU A 30 -5.96 -4.39 -9.50
N GLY A 31 -6.63 -4.10 -8.38
CA GLY A 31 -5.99 -3.65 -7.14
C GLY A 31 -5.30 -2.29 -7.25
N ARG A 32 -5.88 -1.37 -8.01
CA ARG A 32 -5.33 -0.03 -8.26
C ARG A 32 -6.21 1.10 -7.71
N GLU A 33 -7.39 0.74 -7.21
CA GLU A 33 -8.33 1.71 -6.66
C GLU A 33 -8.10 1.82 -5.16
N ILE A 34 -8.31 3.02 -4.63
CA ILE A 34 -8.45 3.22 -3.19
C ILE A 34 -9.94 3.26 -2.89
N ARG A 35 -10.37 2.43 -1.94
CA ARG A 35 -11.75 2.31 -1.51
C ARG A 35 -11.89 2.63 -0.04
N ASP A 36 -13.05 3.15 0.33
CA ASP A 36 -13.42 3.31 1.74
C ASP A 36 -13.87 1.96 2.34
N ALA A 37 -14.17 1.95 3.63
CA ALA A 37 -14.59 0.75 4.35
C ALA A 37 -15.94 0.18 3.88
N ASP A 38 -16.79 1.02 3.26
CA ASP A 38 -18.09 0.62 2.71
C ASP A 38 -17.94 0.10 1.26
N GLY A 39 -16.76 0.23 0.66
CA GLY A 39 -16.42 -0.26 -0.67
C GLY A 39 -16.57 0.77 -1.80
N HIS A 40 -16.85 2.04 -1.48
CA HIS A 40 -16.90 3.12 -2.46
C HIS A 40 -15.50 3.46 -2.96
N THR A 41 -15.38 3.72 -4.27
CA THR A 41 -14.09 4.10 -4.87
C THR A 41 -13.84 5.59 -4.67
N LEU A 42 -12.74 5.93 -3.99
CA LEU A 42 -12.33 7.29 -3.67
C LEU A 42 -11.37 7.86 -4.71
N PHE A 43 -10.41 7.04 -5.14
CA PHE A 43 -9.41 7.41 -6.13
C PHE A 43 -9.19 6.28 -7.13
N ILE A 44 -9.12 6.65 -8.40
CA ILE A 44 -8.61 5.82 -9.48
C ILE A 44 -7.16 6.26 -9.70
N VAL A 45 -6.18 5.40 -9.44
CA VAL A 45 -4.80 5.67 -9.84
C VAL A 45 -4.79 5.79 -11.36
N LEU A 46 -4.43 6.98 -11.87
CA LEU A 46 -4.19 7.19 -13.30
C LEU A 46 -3.17 6.14 -13.74
N PRO A 47 -3.50 5.23 -14.66
CA PRO A 47 -2.64 4.11 -14.98
C PRO A 47 -1.30 4.64 -15.45
N THR A 48 -0.26 4.41 -14.66
CA THR A 48 1.11 4.52 -15.16
C THR A 48 1.38 3.27 -16.01
N GLY A 49 2.48 3.26 -16.78
CA GLY A 49 2.79 2.13 -17.67
C GLY A 49 2.96 0.77 -16.97
N SER A 50 2.85 0.70 -15.64
CA SER A 50 3.01 -0.50 -14.81
C SER A 50 1.87 -0.65 -13.79
N GLN A 51 1.09 -1.73 -13.92
CA GLN A 51 0.06 -2.09 -12.95
C GLN A 51 0.63 -2.37 -11.54
N SER A 52 1.83 -2.94 -11.47
CA SER A 52 2.51 -3.23 -10.21
C SER A 52 2.83 -1.94 -9.45
N ASP A 53 3.30 -0.92 -10.17
CA ASP A 53 3.65 0.37 -9.59
C ASP A 53 2.40 1.12 -9.11
N ASP A 54 1.33 1.07 -9.90
CA ASP A 54 0.03 1.64 -9.53
C ASP A 54 -0.50 1.01 -8.24
N ARG A 55 -0.43 -0.33 -8.12
CA ARG A 55 -0.84 -1.05 -6.91
C ARG A 55 0.05 -0.71 -5.72
N ALA A 56 1.37 -0.62 -5.91
CA ALA A 56 2.29 -0.24 -4.85
C ALA A 56 2.02 1.18 -4.33
N ARG A 57 1.71 2.12 -5.23
CA ARG A 57 1.29 3.49 -4.87
C ARG A 57 -0.01 3.49 -4.07
N ALA A 58 -1.02 2.74 -4.53
CA ALA A 58 -2.29 2.63 -3.82
C ALA A 58 -2.10 2.06 -2.40
N LEU A 59 -1.28 1.01 -2.25
CA LEU A 59 -0.94 0.43 -0.95
C LEU A 59 -0.24 1.42 -0.04
N ALA A 60 0.74 2.17 -0.56
CA ALA A 60 1.47 3.17 0.20
C ALA A 60 0.56 4.31 0.70
N ILE A 61 -0.34 4.81 -0.15
CA ILE A 61 -1.30 5.85 0.22
C ILE A 61 -2.26 5.34 1.29
N VAL A 62 -2.85 4.15 1.10
CA VAL A 62 -3.78 3.54 2.05
C VAL A 62 -3.12 3.36 3.42
N ALA A 63 -1.89 2.83 3.44
CA ALA A 63 -1.13 2.65 4.66
C ALA A 63 -0.87 3.96 5.40
N ALA A 64 -0.41 4.98 4.67
CA ALA A 64 -0.09 6.29 5.23
C ALA A 64 -1.34 6.95 5.85
N VAL A 65 -2.47 6.92 5.14
CA VAL A 65 -3.73 7.47 5.65
C VAL A 65 -4.18 6.71 6.89
N ASN A 66 -4.26 5.39 6.82
CA ASN A 66 -4.71 4.56 7.94
C ASN A 66 -3.85 4.71 9.20
N ALA A 67 -2.53 4.88 9.04
CA ALA A 67 -1.64 5.19 10.15
C ALA A 67 -1.88 6.61 10.71
N ALA A 68 -2.03 7.61 9.83
CA ALA A 68 -2.27 9.00 10.20
C ALA A 68 -3.64 9.23 10.87
N THR A 69 -4.62 8.36 10.62
CA THR A 69 -5.95 8.40 11.26
C THR A 69 -6.09 7.44 12.43
N GLY A 70 -5.04 6.70 12.79
CA GLY A 70 -5.11 5.69 13.86
C GLY A 70 -6.15 4.60 13.58
N THR A 71 -6.36 4.26 12.31
CA THR A 71 -7.25 3.18 11.85
C THR A 71 -6.46 2.14 11.07
N PRO A 72 -5.57 1.38 11.74
CA PRO A 72 -4.88 0.28 11.08
C PRO A 72 -5.92 -0.70 10.52
N ASP A 73 -5.83 -1.01 9.23
CA ASP A 73 -6.64 -2.08 8.66
C ASP A 73 -6.08 -3.42 9.13
N HIS A 74 -6.79 -4.07 10.05
CA HIS A 74 -6.40 -5.37 10.60
C HIS A 74 -6.65 -6.53 9.60
N GLU A 75 -7.41 -6.28 8.53
CA GLU A 75 -7.61 -7.23 7.44
C GLU A 75 -6.59 -7.05 6.30
N ALA A 76 -5.92 -5.90 6.25
CA ALA A 76 -4.78 -5.72 5.39
C ALA A 76 -3.61 -6.55 5.95
N GLY A 77 -3.24 -7.61 5.24
CA GLY A 77 -1.98 -8.30 5.47
C GLY A 77 -0.80 -7.30 5.50
N PRO A 78 0.36 -7.68 6.07
CA PRO A 78 1.49 -6.78 6.21
C PRO A 78 1.86 -6.11 4.89
N LEU A 79 2.15 -4.80 4.95
CA LEU A 79 2.60 -4.06 3.78
C LEU A 79 3.84 -4.75 3.18
N PRO A 80 3.94 -4.84 1.85
CA PRO A 80 5.20 -5.25 1.24
C PRO A 80 6.27 -4.23 1.65
N VAL A 81 7.28 -4.69 2.39
CA VAL A 81 8.47 -3.90 2.69
C VAL A 81 9.25 -3.72 1.40
N PHE A 82 9.06 -2.59 0.72
CA PHE A 82 9.90 -2.20 -0.40
C PHE A 82 11.23 -1.70 0.19
N ARG A 83 12.25 -2.57 0.30
CA ARG A 83 13.62 -2.07 0.46
C ARG A 83 13.93 -1.19 -0.75
N THR A 84 14.49 -0.01 -0.50
CA THR A 84 15.03 0.84 -1.57
C THR A 84 15.99 0.00 -2.39
N LEU A 85 15.65 -0.26 -3.66
CA LEU A 85 16.57 -0.93 -4.58
C LEU A 85 17.81 -0.04 -4.70
N THR A 86 18.97 -0.54 -4.31
CA THR A 86 20.20 0.24 -4.44
C THR A 86 20.58 0.31 -5.93
N PRO A 87 21.28 1.36 -6.38
CA PRO A 87 21.77 1.46 -7.75
C PRO A 87 22.60 0.26 -8.21
N ASP A 88 23.21 -0.47 -7.27
CA ASP A 88 24.00 -1.67 -7.56
C ASP A 88 23.12 -2.90 -7.77
N THR A 89 22.00 -3.04 -7.02
CA THR A 89 21.00 -4.10 -7.25
C THR A 89 20.32 -3.95 -8.62
N ILE A 90 20.06 -2.72 -9.05
CA ILE A 90 19.46 -2.42 -10.37
C ILE A 90 20.44 -2.74 -11.51
N ARG A 91 21.73 -2.41 -11.33
CA ARG A 91 22.79 -2.65 -12.34
C ARG A 91 23.22 -4.11 -12.44
N ALA A 92 23.11 -4.87 -11.35
CA ALA A 92 23.47 -6.30 -11.32
C ALA A 92 22.40 -7.20 -11.98
N ALA A 93 21.17 -6.71 -12.15
CA ALA A 93 20.13 -7.45 -12.84
C ALA A 93 20.33 -7.36 -14.36
N SER A 94 20.64 -8.50 -14.99
CA SER A 94 20.83 -8.59 -16.46
C SER A 94 19.55 -8.23 -17.24
N ASN A 95 18.40 -8.29 -16.58
CA ASN A 95 17.12 -7.77 -17.05
C ASN A 95 16.27 -7.35 -15.82
N PRO A 96 16.36 -6.08 -15.36
CA PRO A 96 15.84 -5.64 -14.06
C PRO A 96 14.31 -5.69 -13.94
N LEU A 97 13.60 -5.96 -15.05
CA LEU A 97 12.14 -6.03 -15.11
C LEU A 97 11.62 -7.42 -15.54
N ASP A 98 12.48 -8.44 -15.61
CA ASP A 98 12.01 -9.81 -15.85
C ASP A 98 11.13 -10.28 -14.67
N PRO A 99 9.85 -10.63 -14.92
CA PRO A 99 8.93 -11.10 -13.88
C PRO A 99 9.49 -12.29 -13.08
N ASN A 100 10.24 -13.19 -13.72
CA ASN A 100 10.82 -14.35 -13.03
C ASN A 100 11.94 -13.93 -12.07
N HIS A 101 12.72 -12.91 -12.43
CA HIS A 101 13.77 -12.35 -11.59
C HIS A 101 13.19 -11.60 -10.38
N LEU A 102 12.12 -10.83 -10.58
CA LEU A 102 11.41 -10.12 -9.51
C LEU A 102 10.75 -11.09 -8.51
N VAL A 103 10.17 -12.20 -9.00
CA VAL A 103 9.63 -13.27 -8.16
C VAL A 103 10.74 -13.95 -7.34
N ALA A 104 11.89 -14.24 -7.94
CA ALA A 104 13.03 -14.82 -7.24
C ALA A 104 13.58 -13.91 -6.13
N LEU A 105 13.70 -12.60 -6.40
CA LEU A 105 14.11 -11.61 -5.39
C LEU A 105 13.11 -11.52 -4.22
N ALA A 106 11.80 -11.52 -4.51
CA ALA A 106 10.77 -11.51 -3.48
C ALA A 106 10.80 -12.78 -2.60
N GLN A 107 11.10 -13.94 -3.18
CA GLN A 107 11.22 -15.20 -2.44
C GLN A 107 12.46 -15.26 -1.54
N VAL A 108 13.59 -14.68 -1.98
CA VAL A 108 14.82 -14.59 -1.17
C VAL A 108 14.62 -13.63 0.01
N ALA A 109 14.00 -12.47 -0.24
CA ALA A 109 13.71 -11.49 0.81
C ALA A 109 12.76 -12.03 1.90
N ARG A 110 11.81 -12.91 1.54
CA ARG A 110 10.93 -13.58 2.51
C ARG A 110 11.66 -14.59 3.40
N ARG A 111 12.64 -15.32 2.87
CA ARG A 111 13.43 -16.30 3.65
C ARG A 111 14.35 -15.63 4.65
N THR A 112 15.01 -14.55 4.24
CA THR A 112 15.95 -13.79 5.10
C THR A 112 15.26 -12.91 6.16
N ALA A 113 13.94 -12.71 6.08
CA ALA A 113 13.17 -12.02 7.11
C ALA A 113 12.57 -12.97 8.17
N ALA A 114 12.68 -14.28 7.95
CA ALA A 114 12.21 -15.32 8.86
C ALA A 114 13.35 -15.95 9.69
N GLU A 115 14.59 -15.54 9.43
CA GLU A 115 15.80 -15.78 10.24
C GLU A 115 16.07 -14.54 11.11
#